data_AF-A0A8I2Z0X0-F1
#
_entry.id   AF-A0A8I2Z0X0-F1
#
_cell.length_a   1.000
_cell.length_b   1.000
_cell.length_c   1.000
_cell.angle_alpha   90.00
_cell.angle_beta   90.00
_cell.angle_gamma   90.00
#
_symmetry.space_group_name_H-M   'P 1'
#
loop_
_entity.id
_entity.type
_entity.pdbx_description
1 polymer ?
#
loop_
_entity_poly.entity_id
_entity_poly.type
_entity_poly.pdbx_seq_one_letter_code
_entity_poly.pdbx_strand_id
1 'polypeptide(L)'
;MSPVIRRSVKTHADRENNGLSFVNSHLSHGIADVVTSLMGVAVVINSLLLIISSAVFYYNSGAHGNQSPASLFDAYAYIRNGLGSGAGILFALGLLAAGESASIVATAAAQCVSEGFLRWNYFGNTLFIRPLLPPALRRLITRMIGLAPSLVVASVVGESGINTLLVASQVVISIVLPFFIFPLVYLTSSSQVMSVKLRKSVSPSQTSVPDSPSPDAPASKEKAADSEDEVEIVDFSTGRIMTILGYLMCIIILAADVYVLVTL
;
A
#
# COMPACT_ATOMS: atom_id res chain seq x y z
N MET A 1 -1.00 -9.37 -43.69
CA MET A 1 -1.72 -10.30 -42.81
C MET A 1 -0.82 -10.60 -41.63
N SER A 2 -0.91 -9.80 -40.55
CA SER A 2 -0.20 -10.09 -39.30
C SER A 2 -1.23 -10.61 -38.29
N PRO A 3 -1.03 -11.80 -37.70
CA PRO A 3 -2.00 -12.34 -36.76
C PRO A 3 -1.96 -11.49 -35.48
N VAL A 4 -3.09 -10.89 -35.13
CA VAL A 4 -3.30 -10.28 -33.83
C VAL A 4 -3.24 -11.40 -32.80
N ILE A 5 -2.10 -11.55 -32.13
CA ILE A 5 -1.93 -12.46 -31.00
C ILE A 5 -2.88 -11.97 -29.90
N ARG A 6 -4.09 -12.54 -29.84
CA ARG A 6 -4.94 -12.43 -28.65
C ARG A 6 -4.19 -13.12 -27.53
N ARG A 7 -3.53 -12.37 -26.65
CA ARG A 7 -3.00 -12.90 -25.39
C ARG A 7 -4.17 -13.56 -24.67
N SER A 8 -4.16 -14.89 -24.60
CA SER A 8 -5.06 -15.63 -23.73
C SER A 8 -4.91 -15.05 -22.33
N VAL A 9 -6.03 -14.67 -21.71
CA VAL A 9 -6.04 -14.13 -20.35
C VAL A 9 -5.61 -15.27 -19.43
N LYS A 10 -4.35 -15.24 -18.99
CA LYS A 10 -3.84 -16.22 -18.02
C LYS A 10 -4.70 -16.15 -16.76
N THR A 11 -5.30 -17.27 -16.39
CA THR A 11 -6.04 -17.39 -15.13
C THR A 11 -5.02 -17.52 -13.99
N HIS A 12 -5.38 -17.24 -12.73
CA HIS A 12 -4.46 -17.40 -11.58
C HIS A 12 -3.83 -18.81 -11.51
N ALA A 13 -4.49 -19.82 -12.07
CA ALA A 13 -3.98 -21.18 -12.21
C ALA A 13 -2.80 -21.33 -13.19
N ASP A 14 -2.66 -20.42 -14.17
CA ASP A 14 -1.64 -20.48 -15.24
C ASP A 14 -0.37 -19.65 -14.91
N ARG A 15 -0.31 -19.08 -13.70
CA ARG A 15 0.82 -18.26 -13.25
C ARG A 15 1.84 -19.15 -12.57
N GLU A 16 2.94 -19.40 -13.26
CA GLU A 16 4.09 -20.10 -12.69
C GLU A 16 4.74 -19.23 -11.60
N ASN A 17 5.01 -19.83 -10.45
CA ASN A 17 5.67 -19.16 -9.34
C ASN A 17 7.18 -19.10 -9.57
N ASN A 18 7.79 -18.01 -9.13
CA ASN A 18 9.26 -17.90 -9.05
C ASN A 18 9.80 -18.87 -7.99
N GLY A 19 11.09 -19.22 -8.08
CA GLY A 19 11.72 -20.12 -7.11
C GLY A 19 11.63 -19.62 -5.67
N LEU A 20 11.63 -20.54 -4.68
CA LEU A 20 11.50 -20.20 -3.26
C LEU A 20 12.54 -19.20 -2.77
N SER A 21 13.79 -19.32 -3.23
CA SER A 21 14.87 -18.41 -2.82
C SER A 21 14.57 -16.97 -3.24
N PHE A 22 13.97 -16.78 -4.41
CA PHE A 22 13.52 -15.49 -4.90
C PHE A 22 12.40 -14.92 -4.03
N VAL A 23 11.37 -15.74 -3.75
CA VAL A 23 10.22 -15.31 -2.92
C VAL A 23 10.66 -14.91 -1.52
N ASN A 24 11.46 -15.75 -0.85
CA ASN A 24 11.95 -15.47 0.51
C ASN A 24 12.85 -14.22 0.55
N SER A 25 13.73 -14.04 -0.44
CA SER A 25 14.61 -12.87 -0.49
C SER A 25 13.81 -11.58 -0.69
N HIS A 26 12.84 -11.57 -1.62
CA HIS A 26 12.00 -10.41 -1.86
C HIS A 26 11.06 -10.10 -0.69
N LEU A 27 10.50 -11.12 -0.06
CA LEU A 27 9.63 -10.93 1.10
C LEU A 27 10.41 -10.36 2.29
N SER A 28 11.58 -10.92 2.60
CA SER A 28 12.45 -10.42 3.68
C SER A 28 12.90 -8.97 3.42
N HIS A 29 13.34 -8.68 2.19
CA HIS A 29 13.75 -7.32 1.82
C HIS A 29 12.59 -6.33 1.88
N GLY A 30 11.41 -6.73 1.37
CA GLY A 30 10.20 -5.89 1.42
C GLY A 30 9.72 -5.62 2.84
N ILE A 31 9.75 -6.63 3.72
CA ILE A 31 9.42 -6.45 5.15
C ILE A 31 10.43 -5.51 5.81
N ALA A 32 11.73 -5.71 5.57
CA ALA A 32 12.78 -4.85 6.14
C ALA A 32 12.63 -3.39 5.69
N ASP A 33 12.34 -3.14 4.41
CA ASP A 33 12.11 -1.80 3.86
C ASP A 33 10.88 -1.13 4.51
N VAL A 34 9.74 -1.82 4.55
CA VAL A 34 8.50 -1.30 5.16
C VAL A 34 8.70 -1.03 6.66
N VAL A 35 9.28 -1.97 7.40
CA VAL A 35 9.50 -1.81 8.86
C VAL A 35 10.47 -0.67 9.13
N THR A 36 11.58 -0.57 8.39
CA THR A 36 12.57 0.50 8.56
C THR A 36 11.96 1.86 8.23
N SER A 37 11.16 1.95 7.17
CA SER A 37 10.46 3.19 6.80
C SER A 37 9.44 3.62 7.86
N LEU A 38 8.58 2.70 8.31
CA LEU A 38 7.55 3.03 9.31
C LEU A 38 8.14 3.31 10.69
N MET A 39 8.99 2.43 11.22
CA MET A 39 9.53 2.57 12.57
C MET A 39 10.68 3.57 12.64
N GLY A 40 11.55 3.61 11.64
CA GLY A 40 12.73 4.48 11.63
C GLY A 40 12.42 5.92 11.25
N VAL A 41 11.52 6.15 10.29
CA VAL A 41 11.23 7.50 9.76
C VAL A 41 9.87 7.99 10.21
N ALA A 42 8.79 7.26 9.93
CA ALA A 42 7.44 7.78 10.14
C ALA A 42 7.12 8.00 11.63
N VAL A 43 7.41 7.02 12.50
CA VAL A 43 7.19 7.17 13.96
C VAL A 43 8.01 8.31 14.53
N VAL A 44 9.27 8.47 14.11
CA VAL A 44 10.15 9.54 14.61
C VAL A 44 9.62 10.91 14.21
N ILE A 45 9.26 11.11 12.94
CA ILE A 45 8.73 12.39 12.46
C ILE A 45 7.38 12.72 13.15
N ASN A 46 6.46 11.76 13.22
CA ASN A 46 5.16 11.97 13.88
C ASN A 46 5.34 12.32 15.37
N SER A 47 6.30 11.67 16.04
CA SER A 47 6.62 11.96 17.44
C SER A 47 7.24 13.34 17.60
N LEU A 48 8.16 13.74 16.73
CA LEU A 48 8.77 15.09 16.76
C LEU A 48 7.73 16.18 16.55
N LEU A 49 6.80 16.00 15.60
CA LEU A 49 5.70 16.94 15.38
C LEU A 49 4.82 17.08 16.62
N LEU A 50 4.50 15.97 17.31
CA LEU A 50 3.72 15.99 18.54
C LEU A 50 4.47 16.67 19.69
N ILE A 51 5.76 16.37 19.87
CA ILE A 51 6.60 16.98 20.91
C ILE A 51 6.70 18.50 20.68
N ILE A 52 6.96 18.95 19.45
CA ILE A 52 7.03 20.39 19.12
C ILE A 52 5.67 21.04 19.36
N SER A 53 4.58 20.43 18.88
CA SER A 53 3.23 20.96 19.06
C SER A 53 2.89 21.13 20.55
N SER A 54 3.20 20.11 21.36
CA SER A 54 2.99 20.17 22.80
C SER A 54 3.88 21.23 23.48
N ALA A 55 5.17 21.27 23.17
CA ALA A 55 6.10 22.25 23.76
C ALA A 55 5.70 23.70 23.44
N VAL A 56 5.26 23.96 22.20
CA VAL A 56 4.96 25.30 21.71
C VAL A 56 3.53 25.73 22.05
N PHE A 57 2.53 24.90 21.79
CA PHE A 57 1.13 25.32 21.87
C PHE A 57 0.46 24.94 23.19
N TYR A 58 0.91 23.85 23.85
CA TYR A 58 0.32 23.38 25.10
C TYR A 58 1.02 24.00 26.33
N TYR A 59 2.35 23.90 26.43
CA TYR A 59 3.08 24.37 27.62
C TYR A 59 3.36 25.88 27.65
N ASN A 60 3.53 26.52 26.49
CA ASN A 60 3.86 27.96 26.42
C ASN A 60 2.62 28.87 26.61
N SER A 61 1.41 28.33 26.39
CA SER A 61 0.14 29.09 26.45
C SER A 61 -0.45 29.23 27.86
N GLY A 62 0.25 28.74 28.90
CA GLY A 62 -0.25 28.70 30.28
C GLY A 62 -1.30 27.61 30.54
N ALA A 63 -1.66 27.37 31.81
CA ALA A 63 -2.55 26.29 32.26
C ALA A 63 -4.00 26.31 31.70
N HIS A 64 -4.31 27.27 30.82
CA HIS A 64 -5.56 27.39 30.06
C HIS A 64 -5.23 27.53 28.56
N GLY A 65 -4.31 26.71 28.05
CA GLY A 65 -4.02 26.66 26.62
C GLY A 65 -5.32 26.51 25.82
N ASN A 66 -5.50 27.33 24.79
CA ASN A 66 -6.68 27.30 23.93
C ASN A 66 -6.99 25.84 23.56
N GLN A 67 -8.21 25.38 23.86
CA GLN A 67 -8.66 24.00 23.56
C GLN A 67 -8.76 23.71 22.06
N SER A 68 -8.42 24.68 21.21
CA SER A 68 -8.46 24.52 19.76
C SER A 68 -7.19 23.82 19.28
N PRO A 69 -7.29 22.80 18.41
CA PRO A 69 -6.14 22.16 17.78
C PRO A 69 -5.24 23.21 17.11
N ALA A 70 -3.94 23.14 17.36
CA ALA A 70 -2.96 24.03 16.72
C ALA A 70 -3.01 23.87 15.20
N SER A 71 -3.12 24.98 14.47
CA SER A 71 -3.22 24.96 13.01
C SER A 71 -1.82 25.01 12.36
N LEU A 72 -1.77 24.61 11.08
CA LEU A 72 -0.57 24.78 10.25
C LEU A 72 -0.14 26.25 10.12
N PHE A 73 -1.10 27.18 10.16
CA PHE A 73 -0.84 28.62 10.10
C PHE A 73 -0.18 29.12 11.39
N ASP A 74 -0.61 28.61 12.54
CA ASP A 74 0.02 28.90 13.84
C ASP A 74 1.48 28.41 13.88
N ALA A 75 1.73 27.20 13.34
CA ALA A 75 3.08 26.66 13.21
C ALA A 75 3.97 27.52 12.30
N TYR A 76 3.46 27.96 11.15
CA TYR A 76 4.18 28.87 10.25
C TYR A 76 4.49 30.21 10.93
N ALA A 77 3.50 30.81 11.60
CA ALA A 77 3.67 32.07 12.32
C ALA A 77 4.72 31.95 13.43
N TYR A 78 4.69 30.86 14.18
CA TYR A 78 5.65 30.58 15.25
C TYR A 78 7.08 30.46 14.70
N ILE A 79 7.28 29.67 13.64
CA ILE A 79 8.59 29.51 13.00
C ILE A 79 9.08 30.84 12.42
N ARG A 80 8.21 31.59 11.74
CA ARG A 80 8.55 32.89 11.14
C ARG A 80 8.96 33.92 12.19
N ASN A 81 8.25 33.98 13.32
CA ASN A 81 8.51 34.96 14.37
C ASN A 81 9.72 34.57 15.23
N GLY A 82 9.94 33.27 15.46
CA GLY A 82 11.05 32.78 16.28
C GLY A 82 12.38 32.67 15.53
N LEU A 83 12.39 32.11 14.32
CA LEU A 83 13.59 31.82 13.54
C LEU A 83 13.78 32.77 12.34
N GLY A 84 12.81 33.66 12.09
CA GLY A 84 12.86 34.63 11.01
C GLY A 84 12.20 34.15 9.71
N SER A 85 12.11 35.06 8.74
CA SER A 85 11.35 34.84 7.50
C SER A 85 11.90 33.71 6.64
N GLY A 86 13.22 33.46 6.66
CA GLY A 86 13.83 32.37 5.89
C GLY A 86 13.35 30.99 6.33
N ALA A 87 13.29 30.75 7.63
CA ALA A 87 12.80 29.49 8.20
C ALA A 87 11.30 29.27 7.90
N GLY A 88 10.49 30.35 7.95
CA GLY A 88 9.09 30.29 7.56
C GLY A 88 8.91 29.87 6.10
N ILE A 89 9.70 30.43 5.18
CA ILE A 89 9.66 30.06 3.75
C ILE A 89 10.04 28.60 3.55
N LEU A 90 11.09 28.11 4.24
CA LEU A 90 11.49 26.70 4.17
C LEU A 90 10.39 25.77 4.67
N PHE A 91 9.70 26.13 5.76
CA PHE A 91 8.55 25.37 6.26
C PHE A 91 7.41 25.31 5.24
N ALA A 92 7.05 26.46 4.65
CA ALA A 92 6.01 26.51 3.62
C ALA A 92 6.38 25.70 2.36
N LEU A 93 7.63 25.77 1.92
CA LEU A 93 8.13 24.99 0.80
C LEU A 93 8.15 23.48 1.12
N GLY A 94 8.50 23.12 2.36
CA GLY A 94 8.44 21.75 2.84
C GLY A 94 7.01 21.20 2.84
N LEU A 95 6.03 21.98 3.31
CA LEU A 95 4.61 21.61 3.25
C LEU A 95 4.12 21.43 1.81
N LEU A 96 4.53 22.32 0.90
CA LEU A 96 4.20 22.20 -0.52
C LEU A 96 4.78 20.91 -1.11
N ALA A 97 6.07 20.63 -0.88
CA ALA A 97 6.73 19.42 -1.37
C ALA A 97 6.10 18.14 -0.79
N ALA A 98 5.71 18.14 0.49
CA ALA A 98 5.01 17.02 1.11
C ALA A 98 3.63 16.77 0.46
N GLY A 99 2.87 17.84 0.18
CA GLY A 99 1.58 17.74 -0.50
C GLY A 99 1.68 17.21 -1.94
N GLU A 100 2.68 17.67 -2.70
CA GLU A 100 2.98 17.17 -4.04
C GLU A 100 3.30 15.66 -4.02
N SER A 101 4.19 15.23 -3.12
CA SER A 101 4.59 13.84 -2.98
C SER A 101 3.41 12.93 -2.62
N ALA A 102 2.62 13.32 -1.61
CA ALA A 102 1.44 12.57 -1.17
C ALA A 102 0.40 12.43 -2.31
N SER A 103 0.22 13.47 -3.12
CA SER A 103 -0.71 13.44 -4.25
C SER A 103 -0.30 12.42 -5.32
N ILE A 104 1.00 12.32 -5.63
CA ILE A 104 1.51 11.34 -6.59
C ILE A 104 1.23 9.92 -6.10
N VAL A 105 1.57 9.62 -4.84
CA VAL A 105 1.33 8.30 -4.23
C VAL A 105 -0.16 7.97 -4.20
N ALA A 106 -1.02 8.93 -3.84
CA ALA A 106 -2.47 8.75 -3.82
C ALA A 106 -3.02 8.38 -5.21
N THR A 107 -2.56 9.05 -6.28
CA THR A 107 -3.00 8.71 -7.65
C THR A 107 -2.53 7.34 -8.11
N ALA A 108 -1.32 6.92 -7.73
CA ALA A 108 -0.81 5.59 -8.04
C ALA A 108 -1.61 4.50 -7.29
N ALA A 109 -1.86 4.70 -6.00
CA ALA A 109 -2.66 3.78 -5.19
C ALA A 109 -4.10 3.67 -5.71
N ALA A 110 -4.74 4.81 -6.02
CA ALA A 110 -6.09 4.84 -6.59
C ALA A 110 -6.17 4.09 -7.93
N GLN A 111 -5.12 4.18 -8.76
CA GLN A 111 -5.03 3.42 -10.02
C GLN A 111 -4.94 1.90 -9.75
N CYS A 112 -4.07 1.48 -8.83
CA CYS A 112 -3.95 0.06 -8.46
C CYS A 112 -5.27 -0.52 -7.95
N VAL A 113 -5.98 0.22 -7.08
CA VAL A 113 -7.29 -0.20 -6.55
C VAL A 113 -8.35 -0.22 -7.65
N SER A 114 -8.39 0.79 -8.52
CA SER A 114 -9.38 0.88 -9.60
C SER A 114 -9.20 -0.22 -10.66
N GLU A 115 -7.95 -0.55 -11.00
CA GLU A 115 -7.66 -1.65 -11.93
C GLU A 115 -7.96 -3.02 -11.30
N GLY A 116 -7.66 -3.19 -10.01
CA GLY A 116 -7.89 -4.43 -9.28
C GLY A 116 -9.37 -4.74 -9.00
N PHE A 117 -10.11 -3.82 -8.38
CA PHE A 117 -11.48 -4.07 -7.93
C PHE A 117 -12.54 -3.82 -9.00
N LEU A 118 -12.37 -2.76 -9.79
CA LEU A 118 -13.40 -2.32 -10.75
C LEU A 118 -13.15 -2.89 -12.17
N ARG A 119 -12.09 -3.70 -12.36
CA ARG A 119 -11.60 -4.23 -13.68
C ARG A 119 -11.78 -3.18 -14.78
N TRP A 120 -11.36 -1.96 -14.45
CA TRP A 120 -11.86 -0.74 -15.05
C TRP A 120 -11.14 -0.42 -16.37
N ASN A 121 -11.22 -1.34 -17.32
CA ASN A 121 -10.89 -1.06 -18.71
C ASN A 121 -11.85 -0.01 -19.31
N TYR A 122 -13.01 0.23 -18.68
CA TYR A 122 -14.09 1.02 -19.25
C TYR A 122 -14.13 2.50 -18.89
N PHE A 123 -13.70 2.96 -17.70
CA PHE A 123 -13.71 4.42 -17.42
C PHE A 123 -12.37 5.12 -17.61
N GLY A 124 -11.45 4.42 -18.28
CA GLY A 124 -10.68 5.12 -19.30
C GLY A 124 -11.56 5.87 -20.32
N ASN A 125 -12.79 5.41 -20.61
CA ASN A 125 -13.70 6.02 -21.61
C ASN A 125 -14.74 7.01 -21.05
N THR A 126 -14.91 7.15 -19.73
CA THR A 126 -16.01 7.96 -19.15
C THR A 126 -15.56 9.32 -18.64
N LEU A 127 -14.27 9.53 -18.35
CA LEU A 127 -13.76 10.87 -18.12
C LEU A 127 -13.44 11.55 -19.46
N PHE A 128 -14.48 11.92 -20.22
CA PHE A 128 -14.61 12.91 -21.32
C PHE A 128 -13.46 13.21 -22.30
N ILE A 129 -12.33 12.53 -22.23
CA ILE A 129 -11.08 12.88 -22.90
C ILE A 129 -10.27 11.60 -23.14
N ARG A 130 -10.68 10.83 -24.15
CA ARG A 130 -9.83 9.86 -24.84
C ARG A 130 -9.80 10.27 -26.31
N PRO A 131 -8.66 10.38 -27.02
CA PRO A 131 -7.37 9.72 -26.78
C PRO A 131 -6.11 10.62 -26.98
N LEU A 132 -6.20 11.95 -26.85
CA LEU A 132 -5.11 12.86 -27.26
C LEU A 132 -4.15 13.32 -26.14
N LEU A 133 -4.37 12.96 -24.88
CA LEU A 133 -3.65 13.56 -23.76
C LEU A 133 -2.49 12.69 -23.22
N PRO A 134 -1.30 13.28 -22.96
CA PRO A 134 -0.20 12.60 -22.27
C PRO A 134 -0.63 12.05 -20.90
N PRO A 135 -0.06 10.90 -20.44
CA PRO A 135 -0.35 10.31 -19.13
C PRO A 135 -0.20 11.30 -17.96
N ALA A 136 0.73 12.24 -18.06
CA ALA A 136 0.94 13.29 -17.07
C ALA A 136 -0.27 14.23 -16.93
N LEU A 137 -0.91 14.59 -18.04
CA LEU A 137 -2.04 15.52 -18.03
C LEU A 137 -3.31 14.87 -17.47
N ARG A 138 -3.51 13.56 -17.70
CA ARG A 138 -4.59 12.79 -17.06
C ARG A 138 -4.42 12.75 -15.53
N ARG A 139 -3.18 12.58 -15.05
CA ARG A 139 -2.86 12.65 -13.61
C ARG A 139 -3.13 14.04 -13.05
N LEU A 140 -2.76 15.10 -13.77
CA LEU A 140 -3.03 16.48 -13.37
C LEU A 140 -4.54 16.75 -13.23
N ILE A 141 -5.35 16.35 -14.20
CA ILE A 141 -6.81 16.57 -14.16
C ILE A 141 -7.46 15.84 -12.98
N THR A 142 -7.16 14.56 -12.80
CA THR A 142 -7.72 13.75 -11.69
C THR A 142 -7.34 14.35 -10.34
N ARG A 143 -6.11 14.89 -10.25
CA ARG A 143 -5.62 15.60 -9.08
C ARG A 143 -6.32 16.94 -8.85
N MET A 144 -6.56 17.73 -9.90
CA MET A 144 -7.30 19.00 -9.79
C MET A 144 -8.74 18.77 -9.32
N ILE A 145 -9.38 17.70 -9.80
CA ILE A 145 -10.72 17.30 -9.34
C ILE A 145 -10.69 16.95 -7.84
N GLY A 146 -9.69 16.17 -7.40
CA GLY A 146 -9.53 15.82 -5.98
C GLY A 146 -9.17 17.02 -5.09
N LEU A 147 -8.48 18.03 -5.61
CA LEU A 147 -8.12 19.25 -4.89
C LEU A 147 -9.29 20.26 -4.80
N ALA A 148 -10.25 20.17 -5.73
CA ALA A 148 -11.34 21.14 -5.83
C ALA A 148 -12.13 21.35 -4.53
N PRO A 149 -12.53 20.32 -3.74
CA PRO A 149 -13.24 20.52 -2.49
C PRO A 149 -12.43 21.33 -1.47
N SER A 150 -11.13 21.05 -1.37
CA SER A 150 -10.23 21.78 -0.47
C SER A 150 -10.05 23.23 -0.92
N LEU A 151 -9.94 23.48 -2.23
CA LEU A 151 -9.83 24.83 -2.78
C LEU A 151 -11.11 25.66 -2.55
N VAL A 152 -12.28 25.06 -2.70
CA VAL A 152 -13.56 25.72 -2.41
C VAL A 152 -13.65 26.10 -0.93
N VAL A 153 -13.33 25.19 -0.02
CA VAL A 153 -13.31 25.49 1.42
C VAL A 153 -12.29 26.59 1.75
N ALA A 154 -11.09 26.54 1.17
CA ALA A 154 -10.06 27.55 1.35
C ALA A 154 -10.50 28.96 0.91
N SER A 155 -11.24 29.06 -0.21
CA SER A 155 -11.69 30.34 -0.76
C SER A 155 -12.92 30.93 -0.06
N VAL A 156 -13.82 30.10 0.46
CA VAL A 156 -15.07 30.56 1.10
C VAL A 156 -14.90 30.72 2.61
N VAL A 157 -14.25 29.77 3.28
CA VAL A 157 -14.16 29.69 4.75
C VAL A 157 -12.79 30.13 5.26
N GLY A 158 -11.73 29.99 4.46
CA GLY A 158 -10.37 30.38 4.85
C GLY A 158 -9.68 29.38 5.78
N GLU A 159 -8.75 29.87 6.60
CA GLU A 159 -7.80 29.06 7.39
C GLU A 159 -8.49 28.08 8.36
N SER A 160 -9.53 28.55 9.06
CA SER A 160 -10.29 27.72 10.00
C SER A 160 -10.97 26.53 9.30
N GLY A 161 -11.57 26.76 8.13
CA GLY A 161 -12.19 25.71 7.33
C GLY A 161 -11.20 24.67 6.85
N ILE A 162 -10.00 25.09 6.44
CA ILE A 162 -8.91 24.18 6.04
C ILE A 162 -8.48 23.32 7.22
N ASN A 163 -8.29 23.91 8.40
CA ASN A 163 -7.88 23.15 9.59
C ASN A 163 -8.92 22.08 9.97
N THR A 164 -10.21 22.47 10.00
CA THR A 164 -11.30 21.52 10.26
C THR A 164 -11.35 20.43 9.19
N LEU A 165 -11.18 20.77 7.91
CA LEU A 165 -11.16 19.81 6.82
C LEU A 165 -10.00 18.82 6.95
N LEU A 166 -8.81 19.29 7.36
CA LEU A 166 -7.64 18.43 7.59
C LEU A 166 -7.88 17.44 8.72
N VAL A 167 -8.42 17.89 9.86
CA VAL A 167 -8.73 17.02 11.00
C VAL A 167 -9.86 16.04 10.63
N ALA A 168 -10.93 16.53 10.01
CA ALA A 168 -12.05 15.69 9.57
C ALA A 168 -11.60 14.61 8.57
N SER A 169 -10.67 14.93 7.66
CA SER A 169 -10.11 13.94 6.74
C SER A 169 -9.43 12.79 7.47
N GLN A 170 -8.78 13.02 8.60
CA GLN A 170 -8.16 11.95 9.38
C GLN A 170 -9.21 11.05 10.04
N VAL A 171 -10.29 11.65 10.55
CA VAL A 171 -11.42 10.89 11.13
C VAL A 171 -12.07 10.02 10.06
N VAL A 172 -12.31 10.55 8.87
CA VAL A 172 -12.86 9.78 7.74
C VAL A 172 -11.94 8.61 7.37
N ILE A 173 -10.63 8.82 7.33
CA ILE A 173 -9.65 7.75 7.06
C ILE A 173 -9.74 6.66 8.13
N SER A 174 -9.86 7.04 9.42
CA SER A 174 -10.02 6.09 10.53
C SER A 174 -11.25 5.19 10.33
N ILE A 175 -12.41 5.78 10.04
CA ILE A 175 -13.67 5.03 9.81
C ILE A 175 -13.57 4.04 8.65
N VAL A 176 -12.82 4.39 7.60
CA VAL A 176 -12.70 3.55 6.39
C VAL A 176 -11.69 2.42 6.59
N LEU A 177 -10.70 2.59 7.47
CA LEU A 177 -9.57 1.68 7.65
C LEU A 177 -9.97 0.25 8.09
N PRO A 178 -10.92 0.02 9.01
CA PRO A 178 -11.43 -1.32 9.33
C PRO A 178 -11.93 -2.12 8.13
N PHE A 179 -12.60 -1.45 7.18
CA PHE A 179 -13.13 -2.09 5.96
C PHE A 179 -12.03 -2.59 5.02
N PHE A 180 -10.83 -2.00 5.08
CA PHE A 180 -9.67 -2.49 4.32
C PHE A 180 -8.86 -3.53 5.09
N ILE A 181 -8.68 -3.36 6.40
CA ILE A 181 -7.90 -4.30 7.23
C ILE A 181 -8.58 -5.66 7.32
N PHE A 182 -9.91 -5.70 7.48
CA PHE A 182 -10.62 -6.97 7.66
C PHE A 182 -10.43 -7.93 6.47
N PRO A 183 -10.67 -7.53 5.20
CA PRO A 183 -10.38 -8.39 4.05
C PRO A 183 -8.90 -8.71 3.90
N LEU A 184 -7.99 -7.78 4.22
CA LEU A 184 -6.55 -8.03 4.14
C LEU A 184 -6.13 -9.14 5.11
N VAL A 185 -6.51 -9.04 6.38
CA VAL A 185 -6.18 -10.07 7.39
C VAL A 185 -6.79 -11.42 7.02
N TYR A 186 -8.03 -11.43 6.51
CA TYR A 186 -8.67 -12.66 6.04
C TYR A 186 -7.89 -13.31 4.88
N LEU A 187 -7.49 -12.53 3.88
CA LEU A 187 -6.75 -13.02 2.73
C LEU A 187 -5.33 -13.47 3.08
N THR A 188 -4.63 -12.73 3.95
CA THR A 188 -3.26 -13.09 4.36
C THR A 188 -3.24 -14.28 5.32
N SER A 189 -4.34 -14.56 6.02
CA SER A 189 -4.48 -15.75 6.88
C SER A 189 -4.91 -17.00 6.10
N SER A 190 -5.31 -16.90 4.84
CA SER A 190 -5.79 -18.05 4.06
C SER A 190 -4.63 -18.75 3.34
N SER A 191 -4.38 -20.01 3.69
CA SER A 191 -3.42 -20.87 2.98
C SER A 191 -3.80 -21.08 1.51
N GLN A 192 -5.07 -20.90 1.13
CA GLN A 192 -5.47 -20.98 -0.29
C GLN A 192 -4.91 -19.84 -1.14
N VAL A 193 -4.67 -18.67 -0.54
CA VAL A 193 -4.18 -17.47 -1.23
C VAL A 193 -2.67 -17.30 -1.07
N MET A 194 -2.13 -17.66 0.09
CA MET A 194 -0.70 -17.48 0.43
C MET A 194 0.19 -18.71 0.20
N SER A 195 -0.29 -19.72 -0.53
CA SER A 195 0.51 -20.90 -0.87
C SER A 195 1.30 -20.75 -2.17
N VAL A 196 2.58 -21.08 -2.14
CA VAL A 196 3.47 -21.13 -3.32
C VAL A 196 3.66 -22.59 -3.74
N LYS A 197 3.23 -22.92 -4.95
CA LYS A 197 3.49 -24.21 -5.61
C LYS A 197 4.90 -24.21 -6.20
N LEU A 198 5.67 -25.24 -5.90
CA LEU A 198 7.01 -25.45 -6.41
C LEU A 198 7.05 -26.74 -7.22
N ARG A 199 7.72 -26.69 -8.37
CA ARG A 199 8.19 -27.91 -9.01
C ARG A 199 9.53 -28.26 -8.42
N LYS A 200 9.62 -29.47 -7.87
CA LYS A 200 10.90 -30.09 -7.55
C LYS A 200 11.64 -30.29 -8.87
N SER A 201 12.69 -29.53 -9.11
CA SER A 201 13.59 -29.82 -10.24
C SER A 201 14.18 -31.19 -9.99
N VAL A 202 13.82 -32.19 -10.81
CA VAL A 202 14.53 -33.47 -10.85
C VAL A 202 16.00 -33.14 -11.13
N SER A 203 16.89 -33.43 -10.18
CA SER A 203 18.33 -33.24 -10.36
C SER A 203 18.83 -34.28 -11.37
N PRO A 204 19.38 -33.90 -12.54
CA PRO A 204 20.01 -34.84 -13.44
C PRO A 204 21.43 -35.10 -12.92
N SER A 205 21.57 -35.93 -11.90
CA SER A 205 22.89 -36.33 -11.42
C SER A 205 22.91 -37.69 -10.74
N GLN A 206 22.47 -38.71 -11.50
CA GLN A 206 23.18 -39.99 -11.57
C GLN A 206 23.06 -40.53 -13.00
N THR A 207 23.72 -39.89 -13.97
CA THR A 207 24.11 -40.60 -15.19
C THR A 207 25.26 -41.52 -14.80
N SER A 208 24.93 -42.71 -14.30
CA SER A 208 25.89 -43.81 -14.32
C SER A 208 26.25 -44.03 -15.79
N VAL A 209 27.51 -43.77 -16.13
CA VAL A 209 28.12 -44.11 -17.42
C VAL A 209 27.75 -45.56 -17.74
N PRO A 210 27.08 -45.88 -18.86
CA PRO A 210 26.91 -47.26 -19.26
C PRO A 210 28.27 -47.77 -19.74
N ASP A 211 28.85 -48.69 -18.98
CA ASP A 211 29.90 -49.56 -19.50
C ASP A 211 29.35 -50.35 -20.71
N SER A 212 30.24 -50.56 -21.67
CA SER A 212 30.10 -51.15 -23.02
C SER A 212 29.24 -52.44 -23.14
N PRO A 213 28.83 -52.85 -24.36
CA PRO A 213 27.60 -53.59 -24.62
C PRO A 213 27.74 -55.11 -24.52
N SER A 214 26.73 -55.76 -23.94
CA SER A 214 26.48 -57.19 -24.10
C SER A 214 25.28 -57.40 -25.03
N PRO A 215 25.43 -58.11 -26.16
CA PRO A 215 24.33 -58.43 -27.05
C PRO A 215 23.69 -59.71 -26.52
N ASP A 216 22.52 -59.63 -25.89
CA ASP A 216 21.49 -60.67 -25.89
C ASP A 216 20.36 -60.31 -24.90
N ALA A 217 19.12 -60.57 -25.34
CA ALA A 217 17.87 -60.63 -24.60
C ALA A 217 16.89 -59.42 -24.70
N PRO A 218 15.57 -59.69 -24.71
CA PRO A 218 14.62 -59.05 -25.62
C PRO A 218 13.90 -57.83 -25.06
N ALA A 219 13.40 -57.00 -25.98
CA ALA A 219 12.61 -55.80 -25.74
C ALA A 219 11.40 -56.05 -24.81
N SER A 220 11.53 -55.64 -23.54
CA SER A 220 10.41 -55.50 -22.62
C SER A 220 9.89 -54.07 -22.64
N LYS A 221 8.61 -53.94 -23.02
CA LYS A 221 7.81 -52.71 -23.11
C LYS A 221 8.10 -51.72 -21.98
N GLU A 222 8.57 -50.55 -22.37
CA GLU A 222 8.67 -49.35 -21.55
C GLU A 222 7.25 -48.95 -21.12
N LYS A 223 6.93 -49.22 -19.85
CA LYS A 223 5.75 -48.64 -19.19
C LYS A 223 6.06 -47.16 -19.02
N ALA A 224 5.37 -46.30 -19.77
CA ALA A 224 5.25 -44.88 -19.47
C ALA A 224 4.67 -44.75 -18.06
N ALA A 225 5.54 -44.57 -17.07
CA ALA A 225 5.16 -44.18 -15.73
C ALA A 225 4.78 -42.70 -15.81
N ASP A 226 3.51 -42.43 -15.57
CA ASP A 226 2.94 -41.11 -15.33
C ASP A 226 3.74 -40.49 -14.17
N SER A 227 4.69 -39.61 -14.50
CA SER A 227 5.41 -38.83 -13.51
C SER A 227 4.45 -37.78 -12.99
N GLU A 228 3.68 -38.14 -11.96
CA GLU A 228 2.99 -37.17 -11.13
C GLU A 228 4.06 -36.21 -10.59
N ASP A 229 4.15 -35.02 -11.19
CA ASP A 229 4.97 -33.92 -10.69
C ASP A 229 4.61 -33.72 -9.22
N GLU A 230 5.49 -34.13 -8.31
CA GLU A 230 5.31 -33.96 -6.87
C GLU A 230 5.40 -32.45 -6.57
N VAL A 231 4.25 -31.77 -6.66
CA VAL A 231 4.14 -30.33 -6.42
C VAL A 231 4.28 -30.08 -4.92
N GLU A 232 5.45 -29.60 -4.51
CA GLU A 232 5.68 -29.16 -3.14
C GLU A 232 4.99 -27.81 -2.93
N ILE A 233 4.10 -27.73 -1.93
CA ILE A 233 3.36 -26.51 -1.61
C ILE A 233 3.91 -25.94 -0.31
N VAL A 234 4.44 -24.72 -0.37
CA VAL A 234 4.90 -23.98 0.83
C VAL A 234 3.89 -22.92 1.19
N ASP A 235 3.41 -22.94 2.43
CA ASP A 235 2.43 -21.98 2.96
C ASP A 235 3.12 -20.77 3.60
N PHE A 236 2.73 -19.56 3.17
CA PHE A 236 3.15 -18.28 3.75
C PHE A 236 2.01 -17.58 4.51
N SER A 237 0.97 -18.31 4.89
CA SER A 237 -0.17 -17.77 5.65
C SER A 237 0.25 -17.14 6.98
N THR A 238 -0.46 -16.09 7.35
CA THR A 238 -0.23 -15.36 8.60
C THR A 238 -0.51 -16.27 9.80
N GLY A 239 0.44 -16.33 10.73
CA GLY A 239 0.31 -17.13 11.94
C GLY A 239 -0.91 -16.73 12.79
N ARG A 240 -1.51 -17.71 13.48
CA ARG A 240 -2.76 -17.53 14.24
C ARG A 240 -2.73 -16.36 15.23
N ILE A 241 -1.58 -16.11 15.87
CA ILE A 241 -1.39 -14.99 16.80
C ILE A 241 -1.54 -13.65 16.09
N MET A 242 -0.89 -13.48 14.94
CA MET A 242 -0.94 -12.22 14.18
C MET A 242 -2.32 -11.99 13.57
N THR A 243 -3.00 -13.06 13.16
CA THR A 243 -4.38 -12.99 12.70
C THR A 243 -5.33 -12.52 13.82
N ILE A 244 -5.20 -13.07 15.03
CA ILE A 244 -5.98 -12.64 16.20
C ILE A 244 -5.68 -11.17 16.53
N LEU A 245 -4.40 -10.79 16.53
CA LEU A 245 -3.98 -9.42 16.81
C LEU A 245 -4.51 -8.43 15.76
N GLY A 246 -4.54 -8.82 14.48
CA GLY A 246 -5.11 -8.02 13.40
C GLY A 246 -6.61 -7.78 13.58
N TYR A 247 -7.38 -8.83 13.93
CA TYR A 247 -8.81 -8.67 14.23
C TYR A 247 -9.05 -7.86 15.51
N LEU A 248 -8.24 -8.06 16.55
CA LEU A 248 -8.32 -7.26 17.78
C LEU A 248 -8.12 -5.77 17.50
N MET A 249 -7.08 -5.42 16.71
CA MET A 249 -6.84 -4.03 16.29
C MET A 249 -8.01 -3.46 15.51
N CYS A 250 -8.59 -4.23 14.59
CA CYS A 250 -9.77 -3.81 13.83
C CYS A 250 -10.96 -3.51 14.75
N ILE A 251 -11.22 -4.37 15.75
CA ILE A 251 -12.30 -4.16 16.72
C ILE A 251 -12.04 -2.91 17.58
N ILE A 252 -10.82 -2.70 18.04
CA ILE A 252 -10.45 -1.52 18.84
C ILE A 252 -10.68 -0.24 18.03
N ILE A 253 -10.22 -0.20 16.78
CA ILE A 253 -10.39 0.96 15.90
C ILE A 253 -11.88 1.22 15.67
N LEU A 254 -12.66 0.19 15.34
CA LEU A 254 -14.10 0.32 15.12
C LEU A 254 -14.82 0.81 16.37
N ALA A 255 -14.46 0.30 17.56
CA ALA A 255 -15.01 0.78 18.82
C ALA A 255 -14.66 2.26 19.09
N ALA A 256 -13.41 2.66 18.81
CA ALA A 256 -12.98 4.05 18.94
C ALA A 256 -13.72 4.97 17.95
N ASP A 257 -13.89 4.55 16.70
CA ASP A 257 -14.61 5.30 15.68
C ASP A 257 -16.10 5.45 16.03
N VAL A 258 -16.74 4.37 16.52
CA VAL A 258 -18.14 4.41 17.00
C VAL A 258 -18.25 5.34 18.21
N TYR A 259 -17.32 5.26 19.16
CA TYR A 259 -17.30 6.16 20.31
C TYR A 259 -17.21 7.63 19.87
N VAL A 260 -16.28 7.93 18.97
CA VAL A 260 -16.09 9.28 18.40
C VAL A 260 -17.36 9.73 17.68
N LEU A 261 -17.99 8.88 16.85
CA LEU A 261 -19.22 9.21 16.13
C LEU A 261 -20.41 9.49 17.05
N VAL A 262 -20.51 8.77 18.17
CA VAL A 262 -21.60 8.92 19.15
C VAL A 262 -21.38 10.14 20.05
N THR A 263 -20.13 10.55 20.26
CA THR A 263 -19.77 11.67 21.14
C THR A 263 -19.59 13.01 20.42
N LEU A 264 -19.41 13.00 19.09
CA LEU A 264 -19.47 14.17 18.21
C LEU A 264 -20.91 14.70 18.05
#